data_AF-N4WHT5-F1
#
_entry.id   AF-N4WHT5-F1
#
_cell.length_a   1.000
_cell.length_b   1.000
_cell.length_c   1.000
_cell.angle_alpha   90.00
_cell.angle_beta   90.00
_cell.angle_gamma   90.00
#
_symmetry.space_group_name_H-M   'P 1'
#
loop_
_entity.id
_entity.type
_entity.pdbx_description
1 polymer ?
#
loop_
_entity_poly.entity_id
_entity_poly.type
_entity_poly.pdbx_seq_one_letter_code
_entity_poly.pdbx_strand_id
1 'polypeptide(L)'
;MGVPSDLAQLQRPLRCLQARSQKKQDEVARLKRELAEAEAEAKSVKADYLKTIIYYARTDCLQLANMMYEKLPAELREMVYEYLCVDADRPIPVGPYYHFHAYNKPYVYPAKAKTEVDAEPDLIERLFGKRSASSTGSASGAPGNSAPVTWKPSVNWGDELQIDPELVERVSRLCVDEDEEEAESDSNYTILPDGRVKEKHTHKPPSDMMLPSSHFLDPRYVGPLVSHETQKVYYARNTFSVCNVENALANFLGRDTCSYHREKWEDDLAPTHSTTLEEVPPLFAADHIRHLQIRLKFEHFRNDLPARQCFLDRYAYEQRFLRTTWGHLEGLKHYLERRPKGKIEIEFIIMTKLSNMEHVAGRDEYNNEVLDRDRCFMNFLQCMRNMVYKAMYDHEDTLVKVTHYDARHWIFPRDITGVFGLTAEQWEYEKSKQGGQHDWVGDFFVMQQDAGLRGLPGVYDDELEDMVWERWGMATVFEKVATEPVKAGRFWPVVAKT
;
A
#
# COMPACT_ATOMS: atom_id res chain seq x y z
N MET A 1 71.41 43.10 21.08
CA MET A 1 71.08 41.69 21.33
C MET A 1 69.64 41.46 20.94
N GLY A 2 69.39 40.90 19.75
CA GLY A 2 68.04 40.62 19.26
C GLY A 2 67.62 39.24 19.77
N VAL A 3 66.63 39.20 20.66
CA VAL A 3 66.02 37.95 21.12
C VAL A 3 65.34 37.29 19.90
N PRO A 4 65.70 36.06 19.51
CA PRO A 4 64.98 35.36 18.47
C PRO A 4 63.54 35.21 18.92
N SER A 5 62.60 35.77 18.16
CA SER A 5 61.17 35.73 18.50
C SER A 5 60.72 34.28 18.66
N ASP A 6 60.29 33.89 19.86
CA ASP A 6 59.76 32.55 20.19
C ASP A 6 58.65 32.10 19.23
N LEU A 7 57.96 33.07 18.60
CA LEU A 7 56.97 32.85 17.55
C LEU A 7 57.56 32.14 16.32
N ALA A 8 58.79 32.48 15.92
CA ALA A 8 59.46 31.87 14.77
C ALA A 8 59.86 30.40 15.03
N GLN A 9 60.14 30.05 16.29
CA GLN A 9 60.45 28.67 16.68
C GLN A 9 59.20 27.76 16.60
N LEU A 10 58.00 28.30 16.86
CA LEU A 10 56.73 27.56 16.80
C LEU A 10 56.14 27.45 15.39
N GLN A 11 56.50 28.34 14.47
CA GLN A 11 56.01 28.29 13.08
C GLN A 11 56.44 27.03 12.33
N ARG A 12 57.64 26.51 12.60
CA ARG A 12 58.16 25.31 11.91
C ARG A 12 57.41 24.02 12.29
N PRO A 13 57.21 23.70 13.59
CA PRO A 13 56.35 22.58 14.00
C PRO A 13 54.92 22.69 13.48
N LEU A 14 54.33 23.90 13.48
CA LEU A 14 52.96 24.11 13.00
C LEU A 14 52.83 23.78 11.50
N ARG A 15 53.76 24.24 10.66
CA ARG A 15 53.80 23.87 9.23
C ARG A 15 53.99 22.36 9.04
N CYS A 16 54.81 21.72 9.88
CA CYS A 16 54.99 20.26 9.83
C CYS A 16 53.70 19.51 10.20
N LEU A 17 52.96 19.97 11.21
CA LEU A 17 51.67 19.41 11.59
C LEU A 17 50.60 19.65 10.51
N GLN A 18 50.56 20.84 9.92
CA GLN A 18 49.65 21.17 8.83
C GLN A 18 49.92 20.29 7.60
N ALA A 19 51.19 20.10 7.22
CA ALA A 19 51.56 19.20 6.12
C ALA A 19 51.19 17.73 6.43
N ARG A 20 51.37 17.28 7.67
CA ARG A 20 50.93 15.93 8.11
C ARG A 20 49.42 15.79 8.11
N SER A 21 48.69 16.83 8.54
CA SER A 21 47.24 16.87 8.53
C SER A 21 46.71 16.81 7.10
N GLN A 22 47.27 17.61 6.19
CA GLN A 22 46.91 17.59 4.78
C GLN A 22 47.15 16.21 4.17
N LYS A 23 48.35 15.63 4.39
CA LYS A 23 48.66 14.28 3.92
C LYS A 23 47.66 13.22 4.42
N LYS A 24 47.20 13.33 5.67
CA LYS A 24 46.16 12.43 6.22
C LYS A 24 44.79 12.68 5.60
N GLN A 25 44.42 13.93 5.35
CA GLN A 25 43.17 14.28 4.69
C GLN A 25 43.15 13.75 3.24
N ASP A 26 44.26 13.88 2.53
CA ASP A 26 44.42 13.34 1.17
C ASP A 26 44.34 11.80 1.18
N GLU A 27 44.95 11.14 2.17
CA GLU A 27 44.86 9.69 2.37
C GLU A 27 43.42 9.23 2.64
N VAL A 28 42.69 9.92 3.53
CA VAL A 28 41.28 9.62 3.80
C VAL A 28 40.43 9.84 2.56
N ALA A 29 40.67 10.90 1.78
CA ALA A 29 39.97 11.15 0.54
C ALA A 29 40.29 10.10 -0.55
N ARG A 30 41.50 9.52 -0.54
CA ARG A 30 41.87 8.40 -1.41
C ARG A 30 41.14 7.12 -0.98
N LEU A 31 41.21 6.75 0.29
CA LEU A 31 40.55 5.55 0.83
C LEU A 31 39.03 5.59 0.67
N LYS A 32 38.40 6.77 0.79
CA LYS A 32 36.96 6.94 0.53
C LYS A 32 36.59 6.68 -0.93
N ARG A 33 37.44 7.09 -1.88
CA ARG A 33 37.24 6.80 -3.31
C ARG A 33 37.43 5.32 -3.60
N GLU A 34 38.49 4.72 -3.07
CA GLU A 34 38.74 3.27 -3.19
C GLU A 34 37.58 2.45 -2.60
N LEU A 35 37.03 2.86 -1.44
CA LEU A 35 35.85 2.21 -0.84
C LEU A 35 34.62 2.34 -1.74
N ALA A 36 34.32 3.54 -2.25
CA ALA A 36 33.17 3.75 -3.13
C ALA A 36 33.30 2.98 -4.46
N GLU A 37 34.51 2.91 -5.03
CA GLU A 37 34.80 2.11 -6.22
C GLU A 37 34.60 0.61 -5.95
N ALA A 38 35.10 0.10 -4.82
CA ALA A 38 34.93 -1.30 -4.43
C ALA A 38 33.46 -1.65 -4.12
N GLU A 39 32.70 -0.74 -3.49
CA GLU A 39 31.26 -0.92 -3.23
C GLU A 39 30.46 -0.97 -4.55
N ALA A 40 30.81 -0.13 -5.52
CA ALA A 40 30.19 -0.14 -6.84
C ALA A 40 30.52 -1.44 -7.62
N GLU A 41 31.78 -1.89 -7.59
CA GLU A 41 32.19 -3.16 -8.20
C GLU A 41 31.48 -4.35 -7.55
N ALA A 42 31.44 -4.40 -6.21
CA ALA A 42 30.73 -5.44 -5.47
C ALA A 42 29.23 -5.46 -5.80
N LYS A 43 28.59 -4.30 -5.93
CA LYS A 43 27.18 -4.20 -6.35
C LYS A 43 26.98 -4.74 -7.77
N SER A 44 27.88 -4.40 -8.71
CA SER A 44 27.83 -4.91 -10.09
C SER A 44 27.98 -6.43 -10.15
N VAL A 45 28.99 -6.98 -9.47
CA VAL A 45 29.24 -8.44 -9.44
C VAL A 45 28.06 -9.18 -8.80
N LYS A 46 27.49 -8.64 -7.71
CA LYS A 46 26.27 -9.20 -7.09
C LYS A 46 25.12 -9.22 -8.09
N ALA A 47 24.90 -8.15 -8.84
CA ALA A 47 23.84 -8.06 -9.84
C ALA A 47 24.02 -9.10 -10.96
N ASP A 48 25.22 -9.23 -11.52
CA ASP A 48 25.51 -10.20 -12.58
C ASP A 48 25.37 -11.66 -12.10
N TYR A 49 25.81 -11.94 -10.87
CA TYR A 49 25.63 -13.24 -10.24
C TYR A 49 24.14 -13.58 -10.05
N LEU A 50 23.34 -12.63 -9.55
CA LEU A 50 21.90 -12.81 -9.38
C LEU A 50 21.18 -13.03 -10.72
N LYS A 51 21.53 -12.26 -11.76
CA LYS A 51 21.00 -12.47 -13.13
C LYS A 51 21.26 -13.88 -13.62
N THR A 52 22.47 -14.39 -13.40
CA THR A 52 22.87 -15.74 -13.79
C THR A 52 22.06 -16.80 -13.05
N ILE A 53 21.89 -16.67 -11.73
CA ILE A 53 21.06 -17.60 -10.94
C ILE A 53 19.61 -17.60 -11.44
N ILE A 54 19.03 -16.41 -11.61
CA ILE A 54 17.64 -16.25 -12.05
C ILE A 54 17.43 -16.88 -13.43
N TYR A 55 18.39 -16.73 -14.34
CA TYR A 55 18.33 -17.36 -15.66
C TYR A 55 18.21 -18.88 -15.57
N TYR A 56 19.09 -19.54 -14.80
CA TYR A 56 19.05 -20.99 -14.64
C TYR A 56 17.78 -21.44 -13.92
N ALA A 57 17.37 -20.73 -12.86
CA ALA A 57 16.13 -21.03 -12.15
C ALA A 57 14.90 -20.92 -13.06
N ARG A 58 14.81 -19.88 -13.91
CA ARG A 58 13.73 -19.74 -14.90
C ARG A 58 13.75 -20.89 -15.91
N THR A 59 14.93 -21.26 -16.40
CA THR A 59 15.09 -22.36 -17.37
C THR A 59 14.64 -23.69 -16.80
N ASP A 60 15.07 -24.03 -15.58
CA ASP A 60 14.70 -25.26 -14.90
C ASP A 60 13.20 -25.31 -14.56
N CYS A 61 12.64 -24.22 -14.04
CA CYS A 61 11.21 -24.09 -13.76
C CYS A 61 10.37 -24.27 -15.02
N LEU A 62 10.78 -23.65 -16.13
CA LEU A 62 10.06 -23.73 -17.39
C LEU A 62 10.10 -25.15 -17.96
N GLN A 63 11.25 -25.82 -17.87
CA GLN A 63 11.38 -27.21 -18.29
C GLN A 63 10.44 -28.13 -17.49
N LEU A 64 10.41 -27.98 -16.16
CA LEU A 64 9.52 -28.76 -15.29
C LEU A 64 8.04 -28.47 -15.57
N ALA A 65 7.68 -27.20 -15.74
CA ALA A 65 6.32 -26.77 -16.06
C ALA A 65 5.85 -27.35 -17.40
N ASN A 66 6.70 -27.31 -18.44
CA ASN A 66 6.41 -27.91 -19.74
C ASN A 66 6.24 -29.43 -19.63
N MET A 67 7.16 -30.11 -18.92
CA MET A 67 7.05 -31.56 -18.69
C MET A 67 5.76 -31.93 -17.95
N MET A 68 5.37 -31.14 -16.95
CA MET A 68 4.13 -31.33 -16.21
C MET A 68 2.91 -31.13 -17.12
N TYR A 69 2.91 -30.07 -17.93
CA TYR A 69 1.84 -29.76 -18.86
C TYR A 69 1.63 -30.87 -19.90
N GLU A 70 2.71 -31.38 -20.48
CA GLU A 70 2.69 -32.42 -21.52
C GLU A 70 2.32 -33.80 -20.98
N LYS A 71 2.80 -34.16 -19.77
CA LYS A 71 2.73 -35.54 -19.26
C LYS A 71 1.58 -35.78 -18.29
N LEU A 72 1.10 -34.75 -17.60
CA LEU A 72 0.00 -34.91 -16.65
C LEU A 72 -1.34 -34.54 -17.29
N PRO A 73 -2.40 -35.34 -17.05
CA PRO A 73 -3.76 -34.95 -17.40
C PRO A 73 -4.20 -33.73 -16.58
N ALA A 74 -5.20 -33.00 -17.08
CA ALA A 74 -5.63 -31.73 -16.53
C ALA A 74 -6.01 -31.82 -15.04
N GLU A 75 -6.64 -32.92 -14.62
CA GLU A 75 -7.09 -33.13 -13.24
C GLU A 75 -5.89 -33.23 -12.28
N LEU A 76 -4.81 -33.90 -12.69
CA LEU A 76 -3.61 -34.00 -11.88
C LEU A 76 -2.84 -32.67 -11.84
N ARG A 77 -2.90 -31.87 -12.92
CA ARG A 77 -2.32 -30.52 -12.92
C ARG A 77 -3.07 -29.61 -11.96
N GLU A 78 -4.41 -29.63 -11.98
CA GLU A 78 -5.22 -28.85 -11.04
C GLU A 78 -4.89 -29.21 -9.59
N MET A 79 -4.72 -30.49 -9.25
CA MET A 79 -4.28 -30.91 -7.92
C MET A 79 -2.89 -30.36 -7.55
N VAL A 80 -1.95 -30.31 -8.50
CA VAL A 80 -0.62 -29.72 -8.27
C VAL A 80 -0.76 -28.21 -8.06
N TYR A 81 -1.56 -27.51 -8.87
CA TYR A 81 -1.80 -26.08 -8.69
C TYR A 81 -2.43 -25.79 -7.34
N GLU A 82 -3.46 -26.53 -6.95
CA GLU A 82 -4.10 -26.42 -5.65
C GLU A 82 -3.08 -26.57 -4.51
N TYR A 83 -2.23 -27.59 -4.57
CA TYR A 83 -1.19 -27.82 -3.57
C TYR A 83 -0.16 -26.67 -3.50
N LEU A 84 0.19 -26.08 -4.65
CA LEU A 84 1.23 -25.04 -4.71
C LEU A 84 0.73 -23.66 -4.31
N CYS A 85 -0.52 -23.31 -4.63
CA CYS A 85 -0.96 -21.93 -4.60
C CYS A 85 -2.18 -21.66 -3.71
N VAL A 86 -2.81 -22.66 -3.10
CA VAL A 86 -4.02 -22.47 -2.29
C VAL A 86 -3.68 -22.47 -0.80
N ASP A 87 -3.90 -21.32 -0.17
CA ASP A 87 -3.87 -21.13 1.28
C ASP A 87 -5.32 -21.01 1.79
N ALA A 88 -5.99 -22.16 1.91
CA ALA A 88 -7.43 -22.21 2.20
C ALA A 88 -7.80 -21.61 3.56
N ASP A 89 -6.87 -21.64 4.52
CA ASP A 89 -7.14 -21.24 5.91
C ASP A 89 -6.85 -19.77 6.17
N ARG A 90 -6.26 -19.05 5.20
CA ARG A 90 -5.77 -17.69 5.41
C ARG A 90 -6.08 -16.74 4.27
N PRO A 91 -6.72 -15.58 4.58
CA PRO A 91 -6.88 -14.52 3.60
C PRO A 91 -5.53 -13.94 3.17
N ILE A 92 -5.31 -13.88 1.85
CA ILE A 92 -4.14 -13.28 1.20
C ILE A 92 -4.32 -11.75 1.16
N PRO A 93 -3.48 -10.97 1.85
CA PRO A 93 -3.54 -9.53 1.85
C PRO A 93 -3.16 -9.00 0.48
N VAL A 94 -3.88 -8.01 -0.02
CA VAL A 94 -3.48 -7.34 -1.26
C VAL A 94 -3.53 -5.82 -1.11
N GLY A 95 -2.54 -5.17 -1.70
CA GLY A 95 -2.33 -3.73 -1.63
C GLY A 95 -0.86 -3.39 -1.33
N PRO A 96 -0.48 -2.11 -1.44
CA PRO A 96 0.91 -1.66 -1.41
C PRO A 96 1.70 -2.00 -0.12
N TYR A 97 1.04 -2.49 0.93
CA TYR A 97 1.63 -2.63 2.26
C TYR A 97 1.01 -3.76 3.10
N TYR A 98 0.38 -4.76 2.48
CA TYR A 98 -0.09 -6.01 3.12
C TYR A 98 -0.70 -5.84 4.53
N HIS A 99 -1.71 -4.98 4.61
CA HIS A 99 -2.20 -4.38 5.84
C HIS A 99 -2.97 -5.31 6.81
N PHE A 100 -2.26 -6.08 7.65
CA PHE A 100 -2.90 -6.93 8.68
C PHE A 100 -3.20 -6.26 10.03
N HIS A 101 -2.54 -5.15 10.36
CA HIS A 101 -2.60 -4.54 11.70
C HIS A 101 -2.94 -3.04 11.71
N ALA A 102 -3.46 -2.61 12.86
CA ALA A 102 -3.67 -1.21 13.19
C ALA A 102 -2.32 -0.50 13.31
N TYR A 103 -2.16 0.63 12.63
CA TYR A 103 -0.93 1.40 12.70
C TYR A 103 -0.70 1.90 14.13
N ASN A 104 0.43 1.55 14.71
CA ASN A 104 0.87 2.07 16.01
C ASN A 104 1.64 3.39 15.90
N LYS A 105 1.92 3.84 14.67
CA LYS A 105 2.55 5.13 14.35
C LYS A 105 1.66 5.87 13.34
N PRO A 106 1.49 7.19 13.43
CA PRO A 106 0.77 7.96 12.41
C PRO A 106 1.39 7.68 11.03
N TYR A 107 0.55 7.62 9.99
CA TYR A 107 1.02 7.38 8.63
C TYR A 107 1.97 8.51 8.23
N VAL A 108 3.26 8.20 8.11
CA VAL A 108 4.23 9.13 7.53
C VAL A 108 4.06 8.99 6.03
N TYR A 109 3.46 9.99 5.39
CA TYR A 109 3.46 10.08 3.93
C TYR A 109 4.86 9.75 3.42
N PRO A 110 5.02 8.89 2.40
CA PRO A 110 6.33 8.72 1.77
C PRO A 110 6.84 10.13 1.48
N ALA A 111 8.05 10.43 1.94
CA ALA A 111 8.64 11.75 1.74
C ALA A 111 8.46 12.06 0.26
N LYS A 112 7.71 13.13 -0.07
CA LYS A 112 7.55 13.57 -1.46
C LYS A 112 8.93 13.45 -2.07
N ALA A 113 9.07 12.60 -3.10
CA ALA A 113 10.33 12.41 -3.79
C ALA A 113 10.92 13.80 -3.93
N LYS A 114 12.08 14.05 -3.30
CA LYS A 114 12.69 15.37 -3.30
C LYS A 114 12.83 15.72 -4.76
N THR A 115 11.88 16.50 -5.25
CA THR A 115 11.98 17.09 -6.55
C THR A 115 13.09 18.08 -6.30
N GLU A 116 14.30 17.74 -6.73
CA GLU A 116 15.40 18.68 -6.88
C GLU A 116 14.93 19.72 -7.90
N VAL A 117 14.00 20.57 -7.47
CA VAL A 117 13.75 21.85 -8.09
C VAL A 117 14.79 22.72 -7.43
N ASP A 118 15.89 22.91 -8.15
CA ASP A 118 16.83 24.02 -7.95
C ASP A 118 16.05 25.33 -8.08
N ALA A 119 15.31 25.68 -7.04
CA ALA A 119 14.86 27.04 -6.82
C ALA A 119 16.03 27.76 -6.14
N GLU A 120 16.78 28.51 -6.94
CA GLU A 120 17.71 29.52 -6.44
C GLU A 120 17.04 30.34 -5.32
N PRO A 121 17.66 30.48 -4.14
CA PRO A 121 17.12 31.34 -3.11
C PRO A 121 17.34 32.80 -3.49
N ASP A 122 16.22 33.53 -3.47
CA ASP A 122 16.05 34.94 -3.74
C ASP A 122 17.08 35.83 -3.04
N LEU A 123 17.67 36.74 -3.81
CA LEU A 123 18.91 37.48 -3.56
C LEU A 123 18.75 38.73 -2.66
N ILE A 124 17.72 38.80 -1.82
CA ILE A 124 17.32 40.06 -1.14
C ILE A 124 17.64 40.12 0.37
N GLU A 125 18.08 39.02 1.01
CA GLU A 125 18.34 39.04 2.46
C GLU A 125 19.80 39.33 2.88
N ARG A 126 20.72 39.56 1.93
CA ARG A 126 22.15 39.82 2.23
C ARG A 126 22.60 41.29 2.28
N LEU A 127 21.70 42.26 2.06
CA LEU A 127 22.08 43.68 1.98
C LEU A 127 22.06 44.46 3.31
N PHE A 128 21.53 43.91 4.41
CA PHE A 128 21.48 44.63 5.67
C PHE A 128 21.90 43.78 6.87
N GLY A 129 23.22 43.70 7.13
CA GLY A 129 23.66 43.35 8.48
C GLY A 129 25.09 42.85 8.63
N LYS A 130 25.95 43.76 9.09
CA LYS A 130 27.19 43.58 9.86
C LYS A 130 28.51 43.41 9.11
N ARG A 131 29.19 44.55 9.04
CA ARG A 131 30.64 44.74 9.12
C ARG A 131 31.23 44.01 10.34
N SER A 132 32.34 43.30 10.18
CA SER A 132 33.69 43.78 10.54
C SER A 132 34.75 42.67 10.56
N ALA A 133 35.95 43.05 10.13
CA ALA A 133 37.29 42.46 10.35
C ALA A 133 37.83 41.40 9.36
N SER A 134 38.45 41.92 8.29
CA SER A 134 39.84 41.67 7.84
C SER A 134 40.54 40.33 8.17
N SER A 135 41.04 39.63 7.15
CA SER A 135 42.48 39.66 6.84
C SER A 135 42.80 38.89 5.53
N THR A 136 43.75 39.45 4.83
CA THR A 136 44.43 39.02 3.60
C THR A 136 45.24 37.74 3.76
N GLY A 137 45.35 36.94 2.69
CA GLY A 137 46.42 35.95 2.57
C GLY A 137 46.32 35.02 1.35
N SER A 138 46.74 35.51 0.18
CA SER A 138 47.11 34.68 -0.98
C SER A 138 48.33 33.81 -0.67
N ALA A 139 48.31 32.54 -1.09
CA ALA A 139 49.49 31.87 -1.66
C ALA A 139 49.10 30.62 -2.46
N SER A 140 49.51 30.66 -3.72
CA SER A 140 49.58 29.60 -4.75
C SER A 140 49.93 28.18 -4.29
N GLY A 141 49.34 27.19 -4.95
CA GLY A 141 49.84 25.82 -5.05
C GLY A 141 49.53 25.25 -6.44
N ALA A 142 50.57 24.82 -7.15
CA ALA A 142 50.57 24.34 -8.53
C ALA A 142 49.85 22.97 -8.71
N PRO A 143 49.43 22.61 -9.94
CA PRO A 143 48.69 21.38 -10.19
C PRO A 143 49.61 20.15 -10.15
N GLY A 144 49.20 19.14 -9.38
CA GLY A 144 49.81 17.81 -9.42
C GLY A 144 49.35 17.07 -10.68
N ASN A 145 50.32 16.52 -11.41
CA ASN A 145 50.11 15.62 -12.54
C ASN A 145 49.32 14.39 -12.11
N SER A 146 48.03 14.34 -12.46
CA SER A 146 47.26 13.10 -12.48
C SER A 146 47.67 12.31 -13.72
N ALA A 147 48.31 11.16 -13.52
CA ALA A 147 48.43 10.16 -14.58
C ALA A 147 47.02 9.72 -15.00
N PRO A 148 46.76 9.49 -16.29
CA PRO A 148 45.49 8.94 -16.72
C PRO A 148 45.31 7.56 -16.08
N VAL A 149 44.28 7.42 -15.25
CA VAL A 149 43.80 6.14 -14.76
C VAL A 149 43.36 5.37 -15.99
N THR A 150 44.16 4.38 -16.38
CA THR A 150 43.78 3.40 -17.40
C THR A 150 42.60 2.62 -16.85
N TRP A 151 41.41 2.87 -17.41
CA TRP A 151 40.23 2.05 -17.21
C TRP A 151 40.60 0.61 -17.54
N LYS A 152 40.59 -0.27 -16.53
CA LYS A 152 40.58 -1.71 -16.83
C LYS A 152 39.18 -2.00 -17.39
N PRO A 153 39.07 -2.66 -18.56
CA PRO A 153 37.79 -3.18 -19.03
C PRO A 153 37.17 -4.04 -17.93
N SER A 154 35.84 -4.00 -17.80
CA SER A 154 35.09 -4.95 -16.99
C SER A 154 35.63 -6.36 -17.23
N VAL A 155 35.81 -7.11 -16.15
CA VAL A 155 36.27 -8.51 -16.20
C VAL A 155 35.33 -9.25 -17.16
N ASN A 156 35.87 -9.65 -18.31
CA ASN A 156 35.12 -10.39 -19.32
C ASN A 156 35.05 -11.86 -18.86
N TRP A 157 34.08 -12.16 -17.99
CA TRP A 157 33.86 -13.50 -17.44
C TRP A 157 33.72 -14.60 -18.50
N GLY A 158 33.37 -14.24 -19.74
CA GLY A 158 33.31 -15.17 -20.87
C GLY A 158 34.64 -15.84 -21.21
N ASP A 159 35.77 -15.12 -21.05
CA ASP A 159 37.09 -15.62 -21.49
C ASP A 159 37.75 -16.59 -20.48
N GLU A 160 37.46 -16.48 -19.18
CA GLU A 160 38.07 -17.34 -18.15
C GLU A 160 37.27 -18.61 -17.84
N LEU A 161 35.95 -18.61 -18.08
CA LEU A 161 35.06 -19.72 -17.68
C LEU A 161 34.59 -20.61 -18.84
N GLN A 162 35.07 -20.39 -20.08
CA GLN A 162 34.55 -21.08 -21.29
C GLN A 162 33.02 -21.04 -21.37
N ILE A 163 32.41 -19.94 -20.90
CA ILE A 163 30.96 -19.78 -20.94
C ILE A 163 30.58 -19.45 -22.37
N ASP A 164 29.55 -20.12 -22.88
CA ASP A 164 28.98 -19.85 -24.20
C ASP A 164 28.72 -18.33 -24.36
N PRO A 165 29.34 -17.65 -25.33
CA PRO A 165 29.13 -16.21 -25.55
C PRO A 165 27.66 -15.86 -25.78
N GLU A 166 26.89 -16.77 -26.37
CA GLU A 166 25.46 -16.59 -26.60
C GLU A 166 24.68 -16.61 -25.27
N LEU A 167 25.12 -17.42 -24.31
CA LEU A 167 24.55 -17.46 -22.96
C LEU A 167 24.83 -16.16 -22.20
N VAL A 168 26.06 -15.64 -22.28
CA VAL A 168 26.41 -14.34 -21.67
C VAL A 168 25.53 -13.24 -22.26
N GLU A 169 25.34 -13.23 -23.58
CA GLU A 169 24.47 -12.27 -24.25
C GLU A 169 23.00 -12.41 -23.78
N ARG A 170 22.46 -13.63 -23.70
CA ARG A 170 21.09 -13.88 -23.19
C ARG A 170 20.91 -13.43 -21.74
N VAL A 171 21.86 -13.73 -20.86
CA VAL A 171 21.82 -13.33 -19.44
C VAL A 171 21.94 -11.81 -19.29
N SER A 172 22.81 -11.17 -20.08
CA SER A 172 23.01 -9.72 -20.01
C SER A 172 21.75 -8.94 -20.42
N ARG A 173 20.96 -9.49 -21.36
CA ARG A 173 19.68 -8.93 -21.82
C ARG A 173 18.51 -9.18 -20.88
N LEU A 174 18.67 -9.99 -19.82
CA LEU A 174 17.59 -10.15 -18.84
C LEU A 174 17.41 -8.83 -18.09
N CYS A 175 16.26 -8.20 -18.31
CA CYS A 175 15.70 -7.24 -17.36
C CYS A 175 15.32 -8.01 -16.09
N VAL A 176 16.31 -8.16 -15.23
CA VAL A 176 16.11 -8.33 -13.80
C VAL A 176 16.04 -6.91 -13.25
N ASP A 177 14.98 -6.18 -13.62
CA ASP A 177 14.49 -5.15 -12.71
C ASP A 177 14.28 -5.90 -11.42
N GLU A 178 15.10 -5.58 -10.42
CA GLU A 178 15.23 -6.24 -9.14
C GLU A 178 13.90 -6.94 -8.77
N ASP A 179 13.81 -8.26 -9.03
CA ASP A 179 12.84 -9.13 -8.34
C ASP A 179 13.15 -9.10 -6.80
N GLU A 180 14.15 -8.31 -6.38
CA GLU A 180 14.29 -7.77 -5.03
C GLU A 180 13.05 -6.93 -4.70
N GLU A 181 12.04 -7.59 -4.12
CA GLU A 181 11.46 -7.04 -2.89
C GLU A 181 12.64 -6.90 -1.89
N GLU A 182 13.48 -5.88 -2.06
CA GLU A 182 14.73 -5.73 -1.34
C GLU A 182 14.41 -5.63 0.15
N ALA A 183 14.77 -6.71 0.84
CA ALA A 183 14.34 -6.95 2.19
C ALA A 183 15.23 -6.17 3.16
N GLU A 184 15.03 -4.86 3.28
CA GLU A 184 15.52 -4.15 4.46
C GLU A 184 14.88 -4.81 5.70
N SER A 185 15.74 -5.47 6.49
CA SER A 185 15.37 -6.39 7.56
C SER A 185 15.57 -5.72 8.91
N ASP A 186 14.71 -4.77 9.24
CA ASP A 186 14.49 -4.38 10.63
C ASP A 186 13.41 -5.29 11.23
N SER A 187 13.86 -6.48 11.64
CA SER A 187 13.01 -7.57 12.13
C SER A 187 12.40 -7.28 13.50
N ASN A 188 11.13 -6.91 13.55
CA ASN A 188 10.31 -7.01 14.77
C ASN A 188 9.32 -8.17 14.62
N TYR A 189 9.71 -9.40 14.97
CA TYR A 189 8.76 -10.52 15.05
C TYR A 189 8.47 -10.93 16.49
N THR A 190 7.33 -11.59 16.69
CA THR A 190 6.88 -12.17 17.96
C THR A 190 6.43 -13.58 17.66
N ILE A 191 7.02 -14.59 18.28
CA ILE A 191 6.60 -15.99 18.11
C ILE A 191 5.37 -16.23 18.97
N LEU A 192 4.28 -16.70 18.37
CA LEU A 192 3.04 -17.07 19.02
C LEU A 192 3.19 -18.39 19.78
N PRO A 193 2.31 -18.68 20.77
CA PRO A 193 2.40 -19.90 21.59
C PRO A 193 2.30 -21.22 20.81
N ASP A 194 1.77 -21.19 19.59
CA ASP A 194 1.67 -22.33 18.68
C ASP A 194 2.85 -22.45 17.70
N GLY A 195 3.91 -21.67 17.92
CA GLY A 195 5.12 -21.68 17.09
C GLY A 195 5.04 -20.78 15.85
N ARG A 196 3.90 -20.12 15.59
CA ARG A 196 3.75 -19.23 14.43
C ARG A 196 4.50 -17.92 14.64
N VAL A 197 5.16 -17.40 13.60
CA VAL A 197 5.85 -16.10 13.65
C VAL A 197 4.84 -14.99 13.32
N LYS A 198 4.63 -14.07 14.27
CA LYS A 198 3.84 -12.85 14.10
C LYS A 198 4.76 -11.66 13.94
N GLU A 199 4.95 -11.20 12.72
CA GLU A 199 5.70 -9.98 12.45
C GLU A 199 4.90 -8.74 12.87
N LYS A 200 5.48 -7.90 13.73
CA LYS A 200 4.92 -6.62 14.14
C LYS A 200 5.17 -5.61 13.03
N HIS A 201 4.13 -5.31 12.26
CA HIS A 201 4.10 -4.23 11.27
C HIS A 201 5.13 -4.40 10.16
N THR A 202 5.08 -5.52 9.44
CA THR A 202 5.86 -5.65 8.22
C THR A 202 5.03 -5.15 7.04
N HIS A 203 5.64 -4.29 6.21
CA HIS A 203 5.18 -4.00 4.84
C HIS A 203 5.38 -5.22 3.92
N LYS A 204 5.65 -6.38 4.50
CA LYS A 204 5.92 -7.63 3.82
C LYS A 204 4.84 -8.61 4.22
N PRO A 205 4.38 -9.44 3.28
CA PRO A 205 3.55 -10.56 3.63
C PRO A 205 4.42 -11.61 4.35
N PRO A 206 3.78 -12.53 5.08
CA PRO A 206 4.44 -13.71 5.64
C PRO A 206 5.29 -14.42 4.59
N SER A 207 6.47 -14.87 4.98
CA SER A 207 7.39 -15.54 4.05
C SER A 207 6.85 -16.86 3.48
N ASP A 208 5.89 -17.48 4.17
CA ASP A 208 5.20 -18.70 3.78
C ASP A 208 3.94 -18.45 2.94
N MET A 209 3.56 -17.19 2.73
CA MET A 209 2.33 -16.83 2.02
C MET A 209 2.57 -16.69 0.52
N MET A 210 1.68 -17.31 -0.25
CA MET A 210 1.68 -17.20 -1.70
C MET A 210 1.08 -15.85 -2.11
N LEU A 211 1.83 -15.09 -2.92
CA LEU A 211 1.42 -13.77 -3.40
C LEU A 211 1.09 -13.77 -4.90
N PRO A 212 0.33 -12.77 -5.38
CA PRO A 212 0.15 -12.55 -6.82
C PRO A 212 1.47 -12.37 -7.59
N SER A 213 2.54 -11.89 -6.92
CA SER A 213 3.88 -11.70 -7.48
C SER A 213 4.74 -12.96 -7.50
N SER A 214 4.23 -14.10 -7.05
CA SER A 214 5.06 -15.30 -6.91
C SER A 214 5.50 -15.89 -8.25
N HIS A 215 6.72 -16.42 -8.29
CA HIS A 215 7.35 -16.92 -9.52
C HIS A 215 6.55 -18.00 -10.27
N PHE A 216 5.82 -18.90 -9.59
CA PHE A 216 5.03 -19.94 -10.28
C PHE A 216 3.72 -19.39 -10.89
N LEU A 217 3.31 -18.16 -10.57
CA LEU A 217 2.27 -17.43 -11.29
C LEU A 217 2.83 -16.64 -12.47
N ASP A 218 4.15 -16.42 -12.50
CA ASP A 218 4.81 -15.62 -13.52
C ASP A 218 5.08 -16.45 -14.78
N PRO A 219 4.53 -16.06 -15.95
CA PRO A 219 4.73 -16.81 -17.19
C PRO A 219 6.20 -16.86 -17.65
N ARG A 220 7.07 -15.97 -17.15
CA ARG A 220 8.53 -16.01 -17.41
C ARG A 220 9.21 -17.23 -16.78
N TYR A 221 8.62 -17.82 -15.73
CA TYR A 221 9.17 -18.96 -15.01
C TYR A 221 8.50 -20.28 -15.40
N VAL A 222 7.18 -20.29 -15.61
CA VAL A 222 6.42 -21.53 -15.85
C VAL A 222 5.83 -21.63 -17.25
N GLY A 223 5.99 -20.60 -18.07
CA GLY A 223 5.36 -20.51 -19.40
C GLY A 223 3.92 -20.00 -19.33
N PRO A 224 3.38 -19.44 -20.42
CA PRO A 224 2.11 -18.73 -20.42
C PRO A 224 0.90 -19.64 -20.15
N LEU A 225 0.90 -20.88 -20.68
CA LEU A 225 -0.22 -21.81 -20.49
C LEU A 225 -0.35 -22.27 -19.03
N VAL A 226 0.76 -22.70 -18.43
CA VAL A 226 0.79 -23.16 -17.03
C VAL A 226 0.52 -22.00 -16.09
N SER A 227 1.12 -20.84 -16.32
CA SER A 227 0.86 -19.61 -15.55
C SER A 227 -0.63 -19.27 -15.57
N HIS A 228 -1.26 -19.25 -16.75
CA HIS A 228 -2.68 -18.95 -16.88
C HIS A 228 -3.58 -20.00 -16.21
N GLU A 229 -3.32 -21.30 -16.35
CA GLU A 229 -4.05 -22.34 -15.60
C GLU A 229 -3.89 -22.17 -14.07
N THR A 230 -2.65 -21.92 -13.61
CA THR A 230 -2.33 -21.79 -12.18
C THR A 230 -2.98 -20.54 -11.58
N GLN A 231 -2.92 -19.40 -12.28
CA GLN A 231 -3.56 -18.16 -11.84
C GLN A 231 -5.07 -18.31 -11.69
N LYS A 232 -5.74 -19.06 -12.57
CA LYS A 232 -7.18 -19.35 -12.44
C LYS A 232 -7.48 -20.08 -11.14
N VAL A 233 -6.72 -21.13 -10.83
CA VAL A 233 -6.86 -21.89 -9.57
C VAL A 233 -6.56 -20.99 -8.37
N TYR A 234 -5.47 -20.22 -8.44
CA TYR A 234 -5.05 -19.29 -7.39
C TYR A 234 -6.15 -18.28 -7.05
N TYR A 235 -6.67 -17.55 -8.03
CA TYR A 235 -7.70 -16.53 -7.77
C TYR A 235 -9.06 -17.13 -7.41
N ALA A 236 -9.41 -18.30 -7.94
CA ALA A 236 -10.70 -18.93 -7.67
C ALA A 236 -10.78 -19.59 -6.29
N ARG A 237 -9.67 -20.11 -5.76
CA ARG A 237 -9.67 -20.93 -4.54
C ARG A 237 -9.19 -20.17 -3.30
N ASN A 238 -8.48 -19.05 -3.45
CA ASN A 238 -8.02 -18.26 -2.31
C ASN A 238 -9.02 -17.17 -1.90
N THR A 239 -8.93 -16.77 -0.64
CA THR A 239 -9.60 -15.58 -0.14
C THR A 239 -8.65 -14.39 -0.22
N PHE A 240 -9.06 -13.30 -0.86
CA PHE A 240 -8.24 -12.08 -0.96
C PHE A 240 -8.75 -11.01 -0.01
N SER A 241 -7.86 -10.44 0.78
CA SER A 241 -8.16 -9.40 1.76
C SER A 241 -7.55 -8.07 1.34
N VAL A 242 -8.38 -7.18 0.82
CA VAL A 242 -7.98 -5.89 0.26
C VAL A 242 -8.38 -4.75 1.19
N CYS A 243 -7.50 -3.77 1.38
CA CYS A 243 -7.79 -2.61 2.22
C CYS A 243 -8.36 -1.43 1.40
N ASN A 244 -9.18 -0.58 2.02
CA ASN A 244 -9.67 0.66 1.40
C ASN A 244 -8.63 1.81 1.41
N VAL A 245 -7.34 1.55 1.52
CA VAL A 245 -6.28 2.57 1.55
C VAL A 245 -5.67 2.70 0.15
N GLU A 246 -5.34 3.92 -0.27
CA GLU A 246 -4.65 4.21 -1.55
C GLU A 246 -5.30 3.57 -2.79
N ASN A 247 -6.63 3.53 -2.83
CA ASN A 247 -7.37 2.92 -3.93
C ASN A 247 -6.95 1.46 -4.24
N ALA A 248 -6.46 0.72 -3.23
CA ALA A 248 -5.94 -0.64 -3.41
C ALA A 248 -6.99 -1.59 -3.99
N LEU A 249 -8.28 -1.37 -3.72
CA LEU A 249 -9.37 -2.16 -4.30
C LEU A 249 -9.43 -2.03 -5.82
N ALA A 250 -9.47 -0.80 -6.35
CA ALA A 250 -9.47 -0.58 -7.80
C ALA A 250 -8.14 -1.02 -8.44
N ASN A 251 -7.01 -0.80 -7.76
CA ASN A 251 -5.70 -1.23 -8.24
C ASN A 251 -5.60 -2.75 -8.34
N PHE A 252 -6.17 -3.49 -7.38
CA PHE A 252 -6.12 -4.95 -7.39
C PHE A 252 -7.10 -5.56 -8.39
N LEU A 253 -8.35 -5.09 -8.40
CA LEU A 253 -9.41 -5.66 -9.24
C LEU A 253 -9.34 -5.17 -10.69
N GLY A 254 -8.75 -4.00 -10.94
CA GLY A 254 -8.70 -3.37 -12.26
C GLY A 254 -7.45 -3.66 -13.09
N ARG A 255 -6.44 -4.34 -12.54
CA ARG A 255 -5.20 -4.66 -13.25
C ARG A 255 -5.26 -6.05 -13.88
N ASP A 256 -4.77 -6.13 -15.12
CA ASP A 256 -4.49 -7.41 -15.78
C ASP A 256 -3.27 -8.05 -15.10
N THR A 257 -3.44 -9.29 -14.65
CA THR A 257 -2.42 -10.06 -13.93
C THR A 257 -1.41 -10.72 -14.86
N CYS A 258 -1.77 -10.91 -16.13
CA CYS A 258 -0.91 -11.45 -17.18
C CYS A 258 -0.18 -10.37 -17.97
N SER A 259 -0.46 -9.10 -17.72
CA SER A 259 0.19 -8.03 -18.47
C SER A 259 1.65 -7.89 -18.03
N TYR A 260 2.57 -8.29 -18.92
CA TYR A 260 4.03 -8.13 -18.88
C TYR A 260 4.52 -6.67 -18.68
N HIS A 261 3.63 -5.72 -18.36
CA HIS A 261 3.88 -4.30 -18.21
C HIS A 261 4.69 -3.90 -16.96
N ARG A 262 5.43 -4.84 -16.35
CA ARG A 262 6.52 -4.47 -15.42
C ARG A 262 7.79 -4.06 -16.15
N GLU A 263 7.90 -4.27 -17.46
CA GLU A 263 8.97 -3.64 -18.23
C GLU A 263 8.74 -2.12 -18.24
N LYS A 264 9.58 -1.38 -17.50
CA LYS A 264 9.88 -0.01 -17.87
C LYS A 264 10.30 -0.04 -19.33
N TRP A 265 9.68 0.80 -20.14
CA TRP A 265 10.01 0.96 -21.54
C TRP A 265 11.40 1.60 -21.61
N GLU A 266 12.46 0.80 -21.58
CA GLU A 266 13.78 1.25 -22.00
C GLU A 266 13.83 1.17 -23.53
N ASP A 267 13.80 2.34 -24.17
CA ASP A 267 14.14 2.59 -25.57
C ASP A 267 13.40 1.77 -26.65
N ASP A 268 12.19 2.22 -27.05
CA ASP A 268 11.51 2.07 -28.36
C ASP A 268 11.52 0.70 -29.09
N LEU A 269 12.07 -0.35 -28.50
CA LEU A 269 12.16 -1.69 -29.06
C LEU A 269 11.08 -2.53 -28.40
N ALA A 270 10.00 -2.74 -29.14
CA ALA A 270 8.96 -3.68 -28.74
C ALA A 270 9.61 -5.05 -28.42
N PRO A 271 9.27 -5.68 -27.29
CA PRO A 271 9.72 -7.03 -27.00
C PRO A 271 9.42 -7.90 -28.20
N THR A 272 10.35 -8.79 -28.57
CA THR A 272 10.11 -9.76 -29.62
C THR A 272 9.05 -10.71 -29.10
N HIS A 273 7.78 -10.39 -29.33
CA HIS A 273 6.66 -11.22 -28.93
C HIS A 273 6.89 -12.61 -29.52
N SER A 274 7.03 -13.61 -28.64
CA SER A 274 6.97 -14.99 -29.09
C SER A 274 5.62 -15.16 -29.77
N THR A 275 5.62 -15.49 -31.06
CA THR A 275 4.42 -15.65 -31.89
C THR A 275 3.46 -16.72 -31.36
N THR A 276 3.90 -17.55 -30.42
CA THR A 276 3.07 -18.52 -29.68
C THR A 276 2.25 -17.93 -28.53
N LEU A 277 2.47 -16.66 -28.15
CA LEU A 277 1.77 -16.01 -27.03
C LEU A 277 0.45 -15.35 -27.43
N GLU A 278 0.16 -15.20 -28.73
CA GLU A 278 -1.08 -14.58 -29.22
C GLU A 278 -2.37 -15.35 -28.86
N GLU A 279 -2.24 -16.59 -28.37
CA GLU A 279 -3.39 -17.47 -28.08
C GLU A 279 -3.88 -17.41 -26.62
N VAL A 280 -3.11 -16.86 -25.68
CA VAL A 280 -3.51 -16.84 -24.26
C VAL A 280 -4.21 -15.52 -23.95
N PRO A 281 -5.53 -15.52 -23.64
CA PRO A 281 -6.25 -14.30 -23.33
C PRO A 281 -5.72 -13.67 -22.04
N PRO A 282 -5.82 -12.33 -21.89
CA PRO A 282 -5.46 -11.67 -20.64
C PRO A 282 -6.30 -12.22 -19.48
N LEU A 283 -5.67 -12.34 -18.32
CA LEU A 283 -6.32 -12.84 -17.10
C LEU A 283 -6.51 -11.68 -16.13
N PHE A 284 -7.76 -11.34 -15.86
CA PHE A 284 -8.09 -10.39 -14.81
C PHE A 284 -8.37 -11.17 -13.52
N ALA A 285 -7.68 -10.81 -12.43
CA ALA A 285 -7.96 -11.36 -11.10
C ALA A 285 -9.46 -11.31 -10.78
N ALA A 286 -10.08 -10.19 -11.19
CA ALA A 286 -11.49 -9.94 -11.01
C ALA A 286 -12.41 -11.04 -11.59
N ASP A 287 -12.02 -11.70 -12.67
CA ASP A 287 -12.88 -12.68 -13.31
C ASP A 287 -12.97 -13.99 -12.50
N HIS A 288 -11.94 -14.23 -11.69
CA HIS A 288 -11.70 -15.49 -11.02
C HIS A 288 -11.94 -15.44 -9.51
N ILE A 289 -11.83 -14.26 -8.87
CA ILE A 289 -12.05 -14.14 -7.41
C ILE A 289 -13.44 -14.64 -7.02
N ARG A 290 -13.48 -15.52 -6.00
CA ARG A 290 -14.72 -16.05 -5.41
C ARG A 290 -14.91 -15.67 -3.94
N HIS A 291 -13.83 -15.37 -3.23
CA HIS A 291 -13.87 -14.94 -1.83
C HIS A 291 -13.06 -13.65 -1.67
N LEU A 292 -13.74 -12.55 -1.34
CA LEU A 292 -13.15 -11.22 -1.21
C LEU A 292 -13.47 -10.64 0.17
N GLN A 293 -12.44 -10.29 0.93
CA GLN A 293 -12.56 -9.48 2.14
C GLN A 293 -12.15 -8.04 1.84
N ILE A 294 -12.99 -7.08 2.22
CA ILE A 294 -12.73 -5.64 2.07
C ILE A 294 -12.55 -5.05 3.46
N ARG A 295 -11.30 -4.73 3.82
CA ARG A 295 -10.93 -4.15 5.12
C ARG A 295 -11.07 -2.64 5.10
N LEU A 296 -12.05 -2.15 5.84
CA LEU A 296 -12.40 -0.75 6.00
C LEU A 296 -11.75 -0.19 7.26
N LYS A 297 -10.62 0.50 7.11
CA LYS A 297 -9.79 0.97 8.21
C LYS A 297 -10.23 2.31 8.80
N PHE A 298 -11.31 2.28 9.56
CA PHE A 298 -11.79 3.44 10.30
C PHE A 298 -10.80 3.92 11.37
N GLU A 299 -9.99 3.03 11.94
CA GLU A 299 -8.95 3.36 12.92
C GLU A 299 -7.91 4.39 12.43
N HIS A 300 -7.72 4.55 11.12
CA HIS A 300 -6.80 5.56 10.55
C HIS A 300 -7.30 6.99 10.78
N PHE A 301 -8.60 7.20 10.68
CA PHE A 301 -9.23 8.51 10.85
C PHE A 301 -8.79 9.19 12.15
N ARG A 302 -8.67 8.42 13.24
CA ARG A 302 -8.27 8.96 14.55
C ARG A 302 -6.76 9.12 14.71
N ASN A 303 -5.96 8.27 14.08
CA ASN A 303 -4.50 8.30 14.23
C ASN A 303 -3.87 9.44 13.41
N ASP A 304 -4.47 9.81 12.28
CA ASP A 304 -3.95 10.81 11.35
C ASP A 304 -4.50 12.22 11.63
N LEU A 305 -5.33 12.35 12.66
CA LEU A 305 -5.97 13.57 13.08
C LEU A 305 -4.98 14.48 13.85
N PRO A 306 -4.73 15.73 13.42
CA PRO A 306 -3.78 16.61 14.09
C PRO A 306 -4.10 16.86 15.57
N ALA A 307 -3.07 16.83 16.43
CA ALA A 307 -3.24 16.98 17.89
C ALA A 307 -3.82 18.34 18.34
N ARG A 308 -3.65 19.39 17.54
CA ARG A 308 -4.22 20.73 17.78
C ARG A 308 -5.03 21.14 16.57
N GLN A 309 -6.34 21.01 16.68
CA GLN A 309 -7.27 21.29 15.59
C GLN A 309 -8.52 21.91 16.18
N CYS A 310 -9.10 22.86 15.47
CA CYS A 310 -10.41 23.36 15.86
C CYS A 310 -11.49 22.34 15.45
N PHE A 311 -12.71 22.58 15.93
CA PHE A 311 -13.85 21.74 15.58
C PHE A 311 -14.06 21.65 14.05
N LEU A 312 -13.97 22.77 13.34
CA LEU A 312 -14.17 22.81 11.89
C LEU A 312 -13.14 21.96 11.14
N ASP A 313 -11.87 21.98 11.58
CA ASP A 313 -10.82 21.14 11.00
C ASP A 313 -11.14 19.67 11.16
N ARG A 314 -11.60 19.27 12.36
CA ARG A 314 -11.99 17.89 12.67
C ARG A 314 -13.15 17.43 11.79
N TYR A 315 -14.19 18.25 11.68
CA TYR A 315 -15.34 17.94 10.84
C TYR A 315 -14.97 17.85 9.36
N ALA A 316 -14.22 18.84 8.84
CA ALA A 316 -13.75 18.83 7.45
C ALA A 316 -12.86 17.60 7.16
N TYR A 317 -12.01 17.23 8.10
CA TYR A 317 -11.17 16.03 8.00
C TYR A 317 -12.01 14.76 7.97
N GLU A 318 -13.02 14.62 8.83
CA GLU A 318 -13.97 13.50 8.82
C GLU A 318 -14.72 13.41 7.49
N GLN A 319 -15.28 14.50 7.01
CA GLN A 319 -15.98 14.56 5.73
C GLN A 319 -15.08 14.14 4.57
N ARG A 320 -13.83 14.62 4.55
CA ARG A 320 -12.83 14.19 3.57
C ARG A 320 -12.53 12.70 3.68
N PHE A 321 -12.34 12.19 4.88
CA PHE A 321 -12.06 10.77 5.13
C PHE A 321 -13.20 9.86 4.66
N LEU A 322 -14.44 10.23 4.97
CA LEU A 322 -15.65 9.49 4.55
C LEU A 322 -15.77 9.50 3.02
N ARG A 323 -15.65 10.68 2.37
CA ARG A 323 -15.70 10.77 0.90
C ARG A 323 -14.58 9.99 0.21
N THR A 324 -13.37 10.00 0.78
CA THR A 324 -12.24 9.22 0.26
C THR A 324 -12.51 7.73 0.39
N THR A 325 -13.02 7.28 1.54
CA THR A 325 -13.41 5.88 1.76
C THR A 325 -14.50 5.44 0.78
N TRP A 326 -15.53 6.26 0.60
CA TRP A 326 -16.58 6.02 -0.39
C TRP A 326 -16.02 5.92 -1.82
N GLY A 327 -15.14 6.85 -2.21
CA GLY A 327 -14.48 6.84 -3.52
C GLY A 327 -13.64 5.57 -3.75
N HIS A 328 -12.96 5.06 -2.72
CA HIS A 328 -12.23 3.79 -2.81
C HIS A 328 -13.16 2.57 -2.92
N LEU A 329 -14.35 2.63 -2.30
CA LEU A 329 -15.36 1.59 -2.40
C LEU A 329 -16.04 1.56 -3.77
N GLU A 330 -16.15 2.69 -4.48
CA GLU A 330 -16.70 2.73 -5.85
C GLU A 330 -15.90 1.85 -6.84
N GLY A 331 -14.63 1.54 -6.57
CA GLY A 331 -13.87 0.53 -7.31
C GLY A 331 -14.54 -0.86 -7.31
N LEU A 332 -15.30 -1.19 -6.25
CA LEU A 332 -16.06 -2.44 -6.18
C LEU A 332 -17.22 -2.48 -7.16
N LYS A 333 -17.86 -1.33 -7.44
CA LYS A 333 -18.98 -1.25 -8.38
C LYS A 333 -18.54 -1.73 -9.76
N HIS A 334 -17.44 -1.18 -10.26
CA HIS A 334 -16.89 -1.56 -11.57
C HIS A 334 -16.51 -3.04 -11.62
N TYR A 335 -16.03 -3.60 -10.51
CA TYR A 335 -15.76 -5.03 -10.39
C TYR A 335 -17.04 -5.87 -10.51
N LEU A 336 -18.06 -5.55 -9.71
CA LEU A 336 -19.32 -6.28 -9.69
C LEU A 336 -20.05 -6.23 -11.05
N GLU A 337 -19.94 -5.11 -11.78
CA GLU A 337 -20.53 -4.94 -13.11
C GLU A 337 -19.82 -5.74 -14.20
N ARG A 338 -18.49 -5.94 -14.09
CA ARG A 338 -17.67 -6.56 -15.15
C ARG A 338 -17.41 -8.04 -14.94
N ARG A 339 -17.44 -8.53 -13.69
CA ARG A 339 -17.09 -9.91 -13.38
C ARG A 339 -18.03 -10.91 -14.08
N PRO A 340 -17.54 -12.11 -14.43
CA PRO A 340 -18.39 -13.20 -14.89
C PRO A 340 -19.44 -13.56 -13.83
N LYS A 341 -20.63 -13.98 -14.28
CA LYS A 341 -21.67 -14.51 -13.41
C LYS A 341 -21.17 -15.77 -12.70
N GLY A 342 -21.38 -15.82 -11.40
CA GLY A 342 -20.94 -16.92 -10.54
C GLY A 342 -20.98 -16.51 -9.07
N LYS A 343 -21.19 -17.48 -8.20
CA LYS A 343 -21.28 -17.21 -6.75
C LYS A 343 -19.98 -16.56 -6.26
N ILE A 344 -20.11 -15.40 -5.63
CA ILE A 344 -19.02 -14.72 -4.91
C ILE A 344 -19.43 -14.47 -3.47
N GLU A 345 -18.46 -14.49 -2.57
CA GLU A 345 -18.63 -14.12 -1.17
C GLU A 345 -17.78 -12.88 -0.88
N ILE A 346 -18.44 -11.80 -0.45
CA ILE A 346 -17.81 -10.53 -0.10
C ILE A 346 -18.00 -10.26 1.40
N GLU A 347 -16.91 -10.16 2.15
CA GLU A 347 -16.94 -9.78 3.55
C GLU A 347 -16.37 -8.37 3.74
N PHE A 348 -17.20 -7.41 4.15
CA PHE A 348 -16.74 -6.11 4.59
C PHE A 348 -16.29 -6.18 6.05
N ILE A 349 -15.01 -5.93 6.32
CA ILE A 349 -14.43 -5.97 7.66
C ILE A 349 -14.17 -4.53 8.11
N ILE A 350 -15.02 -4.01 8.99
CA ILE A 350 -14.87 -2.69 9.60
C ILE A 350 -13.86 -2.79 10.73
N MET A 351 -12.72 -2.12 10.58
CA MET A 351 -11.65 -2.08 11.59
C MET A 351 -11.69 -0.75 12.33
N THR A 352 -12.12 -0.76 13.59
CA THR A 352 -12.20 0.43 14.43
C THR A 352 -11.23 0.36 15.61
N LYS A 353 -10.90 1.55 16.12
CA LYS A 353 -10.16 1.75 17.37
C LYS A 353 -10.90 2.83 18.17
N LEU A 354 -12.13 2.52 18.55
CA LEU A 354 -12.98 3.45 19.28
C LEU A 354 -12.35 3.76 20.66
N SER A 355 -12.68 4.91 21.23
CA SER A 355 -12.13 5.33 22.54
C SER A 355 -12.64 4.36 23.60
N ASN A 356 -11.72 3.84 24.42
CA ASN A 356 -12.14 3.14 25.64
C ASN A 356 -12.53 4.21 26.66
N MET A 357 -13.76 4.15 27.17
CA MET A 357 -14.34 5.18 28.03
C MET A 357 -13.79 5.17 29.47
N GLU A 358 -12.81 4.31 29.76
CA GLU A 358 -12.24 4.08 31.10
C GLU A 358 -11.48 5.29 31.69
N HIS A 359 -11.14 6.31 30.90
CA HIS A 359 -10.30 7.43 31.34
C HIS A 359 -10.99 8.79 31.44
N VAL A 360 -12.30 8.87 31.20
CA VAL A 360 -13.01 10.15 31.20
C VAL A 360 -13.48 10.49 32.62
N ALA A 361 -12.91 11.54 33.22
CA ALA A 361 -13.11 11.87 34.63
C ALA A 361 -14.39 12.67 34.93
N GLY A 362 -14.98 13.33 33.92
CA GLY A 362 -16.19 14.16 34.04
C GLY A 362 -17.40 13.58 33.31
N ARG A 363 -18.60 13.77 33.87
CA ARG A 363 -19.86 13.32 33.24
C ARG A 363 -20.13 14.01 31.90
N ASP A 364 -19.85 15.30 31.79
CA ASP A 364 -20.10 16.06 30.56
C ASP A 364 -19.10 15.69 29.46
N GLU A 365 -17.81 15.54 29.82
CA GLU A 365 -16.78 15.02 28.92
C GLU A 365 -17.10 13.61 28.45
N TYR A 366 -17.61 12.76 29.35
CA TYR A 366 -18.01 11.39 29.04
C TYR A 366 -19.15 11.37 28.02
N ASN A 367 -20.20 12.16 28.24
CA ASN A 367 -21.33 12.23 27.31
C ASN A 367 -20.90 12.73 25.93
N ASN A 368 -20.01 13.73 25.86
CA ASN A 368 -19.49 14.25 24.61
C ASN A 368 -18.63 13.23 23.87
N GLU A 369 -17.78 12.47 24.58
CA GLU A 369 -16.97 11.41 23.95
C GLU A 369 -17.82 10.25 23.44
N VAL A 370 -18.87 9.86 24.19
CA VAL A 370 -19.83 8.84 23.77
C VAL A 370 -20.57 9.28 22.52
N LEU A 371 -21.12 10.50 22.52
CA LEU A 371 -21.86 11.04 21.39
C LEU A 371 -20.96 11.13 20.14
N ASP A 372 -19.74 11.65 20.28
CA ASP A 372 -18.80 11.74 19.15
C ASP A 372 -18.38 10.36 18.63
N ARG A 373 -18.14 9.38 19.51
CA ARG A 373 -17.86 8.00 19.11
C ARG A 373 -19.01 7.43 18.28
N ASP A 374 -20.22 7.57 18.78
CA ASP A 374 -21.44 7.01 18.19
C ASP A 374 -21.74 7.69 16.85
N ARG A 375 -21.67 9.02 16.81
CA ARG A 375 -21.77 9.85 15.61
C ARG A 375 -20.77 9.43 14.52
N CYS A 376 -19.49 9.34 14.87
CA CYS A 376 -18.45 8.98 13.90
C CYS A 376 -18.65 7.56 13.33
N PHE A 377 -19.05 6.60 14.18
CA PHE A 377 -19.29 5.23 13.73
C PHE A 377 -20.52 5.16 12.82
N MET A 378 -21.62 5.84 13.15
CA MET A 378 -22.80 5.92 12.30
C MET A 378 -22.50 6.58 10.95
N ASN A 379 -21.70 7.65 10.93
CA ASN A 379 -21.24 8.26 9.68
C ASN A 379 -20.43 7.30 8.82
N PHE A 380 -19.60 6.46 9.46
CA PHE A 380 -18.84 5.44 8.75
C PHE A 380 -19.73 4.33 8.18
N LEU A 381 -20.72 3.84 8.94
CA LEU A 381 -21.71 2.89 8.43
C LEU A 381 -22.49 3.49 7.26
N GLN A 382 -22.92 4.75 7.38
CA GLN A 382 -23.62 5.48 6.33
C GLN A 382 -22.78 5.62 5.05
N CYS A 383 -21.48 5.84 5.19
CA CYS A 383 -20.53 5.94 4.08
C CYS A 383 -20.47 4.68 3.21
N MET A 384 -20.52 3.48 3.82
CA MET A 384 -20.44 2.21 3.11
C MET A 384 -21.81 1.60 2.75
N ARG A 385 -22.91 2.11 3.33
CA ARG A 385 -24.27 1.55 3.25
C ARG A 385 -24.71 1.25 1.82
N ASN A 386 -24.60 2.22 0.92
CA ASN A 386 -25.07 2.04 -0.46
C ASN A 386 -24.24 0.98 -1.19
N MET A 387 -22.94 0.90 -0.95
CA MET A 387 -22.10 -0.13 -1.57
C MET A 387 -22.45 -1.54 -1.06
N VAL A 388 -22.74 -1.67 0.24
CA VAL A 388 -23.20 -2.94 0.82
C VAL A 388 -24.52 -3.38 0.19
N TYR A 389 -25.51 -2.49 0.06
CA TYR A 389 -26.78 -2.85 -0.57
C TYR A 389 -26.68 -3.12 -2.06
N LYS A 390 -25.85 -2.36 -2.81
CA LYS A 390 -25.54 -2.68 -4.21
C LYS A 390 -24.99 -4.10 -4.32
N ALA A 391 -24.00 -4.45 -3.49
CA ALA A 391 -23.44 -5.79 -3.47
C ALA A 391 -24.45 -6.86 -3.06
N MET A 392 -25.35 -6.58 -2.11
CA MET A 392 -26.36 -7.53 -1.63
C MET A 392 -27.51 -7.76 -2.62
N TYR A 393 -27.99 -6.72 -3.29
CA TYR A 393 -29.28 -6.75 -3.99
C TYR A 393 -29.19 -6.51 -5.50
N ASP A 394 -28.18 -5.79 -5.98
CA ASP A 394 -28.04 -5.54 -7.43
C ASP A 394 -27.36 -6.74 -8.13
N HIS A 395 -26.83 -7.71 -7.36
CA HIS A 395 -26.10 -8.87 -7.86
C HIS A 395 -26.54 -10.16 -7.15
N GLU A 396 -27.48 -10.90 -7.73
CA GLU A 396 -28.12 -12.10 -7.16
C GLU A 396 -27.13 -13.23 -6.77
N ASP A 397 -25.96 -13.27 -7.39
CA ASP A 397 -24.90 -14.26 -7.15
C ASP A 397 -23.87 -13.81 -6.10
N THR A 398 -24.14 -12.72 -5.37
CA THR A 398 -23.24 -12.17 -4.35
C THR A 398 -23.78 -12.45 -2.94
N LEU A 399 -23.00 -13.15 -2.13
CA LEU A 399 -23.23 -13.29 -0.70
C LEU A 399 -22.42 -12.22 0.04
N VAL A 400 -23.09 -11.36 0.80
CA VAL A 400 -22.43 -10.30 1.57
C VAL A 400 -22.46 -10.62 3.05
N LYS A 401 -21.33 -10.37 3.71
CA LYS A 401 -21.18 -10.39 5.17
C LYS A 401 -20.53 -9.08 5.62
N VAL A 402 -20.95 -8.55 6.77
CA VAL A 402 -20.31 -7.39 7.39
C VAL A 402 -19.86 -7.73 8.79
N THR A 403 -18.56 -7.61 9.04
CA THR A 403 -17.91 -7.94 10.30
C THR A 403 -17.30 -6.68 10.92
N HIS A 404 -17.59 -6.41 12.19
CA HIS A 404 -16.98 -5.34 12.96
C HIS A 404 -15.87 -5.89 13.86
N TYR A 405 -14.66 -5.37 13.68
CA TYR A 405 -13.48 -5.70 14.46
C TYR A 405 -13.00 -4.46 15.23
N ASP A 406 -13.04 -4.54 16.57
CA ASP A 406 -12.43 -3.56 17.47
C ASP A 406 -11.75 -4.32 18.62
N ALA A 407 -10.42 -4.43 18.54
CA ALA A 407 -9.63 -5.20 19.51
C ALA A 407 -9.67 -4.64 20.94
N ARG A 408 -10.15 -3.40 21.13
CA ARG A 408 -10.28 -2.78 22.47
C ARG A 408 -11.61 -3.09 23.11
N HIS A 409 -12.67 -3.22 22.33
CA HIS A 409 -14.03 -3.41 22.83
C HIS A 409 -14.47 -4.86 22.85
N TRP A 410 -14.02 -5.68 21.89
CA TRP A 410 -14.42 -7.07 21.78
C TRP A 410 -13.23 -7.99 21.49
N ILE A 411 -13.22 -9.14 22.17
CA ILE A 411 -12.20 -10.17 21.99
C ILE A 411 -12.31 -10.81 20.60
N PHE A 412 -13.54 -10.94 20.08
CA PHE A 412 -13.83 -11.58 18.81
C PHE A 412 -14.51 -10.60 17.85
N PRO A 413 -14.24 -10.70 16.53
CA PRO A 413 -14.99 -9.97 15.52
C PRO A 413 -16.50 -10.24 15.65
N ARG A 414 -17.31 -9.20 15.47
CA ARG A 414 -18.76 -9.27 15.55
C ARG A 414 -19.36 -9.30 14.16
N ASP A 415 -20.17 -10.31 13.86
CA ASP A 415 -21.05 -10.24 12.69
C ASP A 415 -22.12 -9.18 12.95
N ILE A 416 -22.18 -8.18 12.08
CA ILE A 416 -23.15 -7.07 12.08
C ILE A 416 -23.89 -7.00 10.75
N THR A 417 -23.90 -8.06 9.95
CA THR A 417 -24.58 -8.10 8.65
C THR A 417 -26.06 -7.71 8.79
N GLY A 418 -26.70 -8.12 9.89
CA GLY A 418 -28.09 -7.80 10.17
C GLY A 418 -28.39 -6.32 10.42
N VAL A 419 -27.37 -5.46 10.62
CA VAL A 419 -27.55 -3.99 10.67
C VAL A 419 -27.99 -3.45 9.30
N PHE A 420 -27.63 -4.13 8.22
CA PHE A 420 -28.04 -3.79 6.86
C PHE A 420 -29.39 -4.45 6.53
N GLY A 421 -30.41 -4.09 7.31
CA GLY A 421 -31.72 -4.75 7.32
C GLY A 421 -32.73 -4.28 6.26
N LEU A 422 -32.36 -3.41 5.30
CA LEU A 422 -33.29 -3.09 4.20
C LEU A 422 -33.63 -4.34 3.41
N THR A 423 -34.87 -4.45 2.96
CA THR A 423 -35.29 -5.42 1.93
C THR A 423 -34.86 -4.97 0.53
N ALA A 424 -34.83 -5.90 -0.43
CA ALA A 424 -34.54 -5.58 -1.83
C ALA A 424 -35.55 -4.56 -2.40
N GLU A 425 -36.84 -4.69 -2.05
CA GLU A 425 -37.88 -3.76 -2.50
C GLU A 425 -37.69 -2.35 -1.91
N GLN A 426 -37.26 -2.26 -0.65
CA GLN A 426 -36.94 -0.97 -0.03
C GLN A 426 -35.69 -0.35 -0.66
N TRP A 427 -34.68 -1.16 -1.01
CA TRP A 427 -33.50 -0.67 -1.72
C TRP A 427 -33.84 -0.13 -3.11
N GLU A 428 -34.64 -0.86 -3.90
CA GLU A 428 -35.16 -0.36 -5.18
C GLU A 428 -35.98 0.91 -5.01
N TYR A 429 -36.79 0.98 -3.96
CA TYR A 429 -37.54 2.19 -3.65
C TYR A 429 -36.60 3.37 -3.33
N GLU A 430 -35.57 3.20 -2.50
CA GLU A 430 -34.56 4.24 -2.24
C GLU A 430 -33.86 4.68 -3.54
N LYS A 431 -33.42 3.74 -4.40
CA LYS A 431 -32.84 4.06 -5.71
C LYS A 431 -33.80 4.85 -6.60
N SER A 432 -35.09 4.50 -6.62
CA SER A 432 -36.10 5.21 -7.41
C SER A 432 -36.31 6.67 -6.98
N LYS A 433 -35.95 6.99 -5.73
CA LYS A 433 -35.96 8.36 -5.21
C LYS A 433 -34.66 9.09 -5.48
N GLN A 434 -33.63 8.44 -6.03
CA GLN A 434 -32.41 9.13 -6.42
C GLN A 434 -32.65 9.93 -7.72
N GLY A 435 -32.40 11.25 -7.69
CA GLY A 435 -32.50 12.13 -8.85
C GLY A 435 -31.36 11.93 -9.87
N GLY A 436 -31.19 10.71 -10.37
CA GLY A 436 -30.19 10.36 -11.39
C GLY A 436 -28.75 10.29 -10.87
N GLN A 437 -28.05 11.44 -10.75
CA GLN A 437 -26.59 11.48 -10.54
C GLN A 437 -26.13 11.81 -9.12
N HIS A 438 -27.00 12.22 -8.22
CA HIS A 438 -26.60 12.65 -6.87
C HIS A 438 -26.46 11.45 -5.93
N ASP A 439 -25.26 11.15 -5.41
CA ASP A 439 -25.10 10.21 -4.30
C ASP A 439 -25.42 10.91 -2.98
N TRP A 440 -26.51 10.47 -2.38
CA TRP A 440 -27.10 11.00 -1.15
C TRP A 440 -26.36 10.52 0.11
N VAL A 441 -25.34 9.67 -0.01
CA VAL A 441 -24.52 9.22 1.13
C VAL A 441 -24.10 10.39 2.02
N GLY A 442 -23.66 11.50 1.41
CA GLY A 442 -23.23 12.70 2.12
C GLY A 442 -24.34 13.49 2.82
N ASP A 443 -25.60 13.28 2.44
CA ASP A 443 -26.74 14.07 2.95
C ASP A 443 -27.21 13.59 4.33
N PHE A 444 -26.79 12.39 4.75
CA PHE A 444 -27.18 11.76 6.02
C PHE A 444 -26.01 11.65 7.00
N PHE A 445 -24.94 12.40 6.79
CA PHE A 445 -23.89 12.49 7.79
C PHE A 445 -24.37 13.31 8.98
N VAL A 446 -24.12 12.77 10.17
CA VAL A 446 -24.43 13.38 11.44
C VAL A 446 -23.37 14.41 11.79
N MET A 447 -23.82 15.65 11.94
CA MET A 447 -23.07 16.85 12.27
C MET A 447 -23.22 17.19 13.74
N GLN A 448 -22.15 17.68 14.36
CA GLN A 448 -22.24 18.20 15.73
C GLN A 448 -22.96 19.57 15.74
N GLN A 449 -23.92 19.78 16.63
CA GLN A 449 -24.76 20.98 16.70
C GLN A 449 -23.96 22.29 16.87
N ASP A 450 -22.85 22.25 17.62
CA ASP A 450 -21.99 23.41 17.90
C ASP A 450 -21.21 23.95 16.70
N ALA A 451 -21.31 23.29 15.54
CA ALA A 451 -20.60 23.68 14.34
C ALA A 451 -20.98 25.07 13.81
N GLY A 452 -22.17 25.58 14.16
CA GLY A 452 -22.71 26.81 13.56
C GLY A 452 -22.92 26.70 12.03
N LEU A 453 -22.80 25.50 11.46
CA LEU A 453 -22.85 25.21 10.03
C LEU A 453 -24.30 25.10 9.52
N ARG A 454 -25.13 26.11 9.80
CA ARG A 454 -26.49 26.17 9.24
C ARG A 454 -26.42 26.18 7.71
N GLY A 455 -27.08 25.22 7.07
CA GLY A 455 -27.20 25.13 5.61
C GLY A 455 -26.28 24.10 4.94
N LEU A 456 -25.44 23.38 5.69
CA LEU A 456 -24.82 22.16 5.16
C LEU A 456 -25.83 21.00 5.20
N PRO A 457 -25.82 20.10 4.20
CA PRO A 457 -26.62 18.88 4.24
C PRO A 457 -26.09 17.96 5.35
N GLY A 458 -27.01 17.35 6.10
CA GLY A 458 -26.69 16.47 7.22
C GLY A 458 -27.81 16.35 8.25
N VAL A 459 -27.59 15.49 9.24
CA VAL A 459 -28.45 15.27 10.41
C VAL A 459 -27.75 15.89 11.62
N TYR A 460 -28.45 16.54 12.54
CA TYR A 460 -27.80 17.04 13.76
C TYR A 460 -27.62 15.90 14.79
N ASP A 461 -26.63 16.01 15.67
CA ASP A 461 -26.30 14.98 16.66
C ASP A 461 -27.37 14.80 17.74
N ASP A 462 -28.19 15.82 18.01
CA ASP A 462 -29.41 15.69 18.83
C ASP A 462 -30.50 14.84 18.17
N GLU A 463 -30.39 14.58 16.87
CA GLU A 463 -31.29 13.73 16.08
C GLU A 463 -30.68 12.36 15.77
N LEU A 464 -29.49 12.06 16.33
CA LEU A 464 -28.78 10.80 16.11
C LEU A 464 -29.63 9.60 16.52
N GLU A 465 -30.30 9.65 17.68
CA GLU A 465 -31.14 8.57 18.18
C GLU A 465 -32.32 8.28 17.23
N ASP A 466 -33.02 9.33 16.79
CA ASP A 466 -34.12 9.20 15.82
C ASP A 466 -33.62 8.66 14.47
N MET A 467 -32.43 9.08 14.02
CA MET A 467 -31.82 8.54 12.80
C MET A 467 -31.48 7.05 12.96
N VAL A 468 -30.86 6.65 14.07
CA VAL A 468 -30.50 5.25 14.35
C VAL A 468 -31.75 4.38 14.38
N TRP A 469 -32.83 4.88 14.99
CA TRP A 469 -34.11 4.18 15.04
C TRP A 469 -34.83 4.11 13.68
N GLU A 470 -35.13 5.25 13.04
CA GLU A 470 -35.95 5.27 11.82
C GLU A 470 -35.21 4.68 10.61
N ARG A 471 -33.93 5.03 10.46
CA ARG A 471 -33.13 4.75 9.25
C ARG A 471 -32.43 3.40 9.28
N TRP A 472 -32.05 2.95 10.47
CA TRP A 472 -31.32 1.69 10.66
C TRP A 472 -32.14 0.63 11.39
N GLY A 473 -33.28 0.99 12.00
CA GLY A 473 -34.08 0.05 12.77
C GLY A 473 -33.35 -0.46 14.01
N MET A 474 -32.41 0.31 14.57
CA MET A 474 -31.63 -0.06 15.75
C MET A 474 -32.07 0.77 16.95
N ALA A 475 -32.08 0.20 18.16
CA ALA A 475 -32.29 0.98 19.38
C ALA A 475 -30.99 1.65 19.86
N THR A 476 -29.83 1.08 19.53
CA THR A 476 -28.52 1.64 19.84
C THR A 476 -27.51 1.45 18.70
N VAL A 477 -26.49 2.31 18.65
CA VAL A 477 -25.48 2.36 17.57
C VAL A 477 -24.68 1.07 17.37
N PHE A 478 -24.49 0.28 18.43
CA PHE A 478 -23.68 -0.95 18.38
C PHE A 478 -24.51 -2.24 18.41
N GLU A 479 -25.72 -2.23 17.87
CA GLU A 479 -26.49 -3.47 17.65
C GLU A 479 -25.82 -4.38 16.59
N LYS A 480 -26.16 -5.67 16.61
CA LYS A 480 -25.70 -6.64 15.58
C LYS A 480 -26.72 -6.80 14.44
N VAL A 481 -27.97 -6.42 14.71
CA VAL A 481 -29.11 -6.65 13.86
C VAL A 481 -30.10 -5.51 14.06
N ALA A 482 -30.75 -5.07 12.99
CA ALA A 482 -31.90 -4.19 13.10
C ALA A 482 -32.99 -4.89 13.91
N THR A 483 -33.40 -4.29 15.02
CA THR A 483 -34.45 -4.80 15.92
C THR A 483 -35.84 -4.40 15.47
N GLU A 484 -35.95 -3.33 14.68
CA GLU A 484 -37.19 -2.80 14.12
C GLU A 484 -37.10 -2.72 12.59
N PRO A 485 -38.24 -2.77 11.87
CA PRO A 485 -38.24 -2.55 10.43
C PRO A 485 -37.86 -1.09 10.13
N VAL A 486 -36.95 -0.91 9.17
CA VAL A 486 -36.56 0.39 8.63
C VAL A 486 -37.77 1.04 7.96
N LYS A 487 -38.13 2.27 8.36
CA LYS A 487 -39.37 2.95 7.95
C LYS A 487 -39.08 4.15 7.07
N ALA A 488 -39.92 4.36 6.06
CA ALA A 488 -39.94 5.61 5.31
C ALA A 488 -40.41 6.75 6.21
N GLY A 489 -39.45 7.54 6.70
CA GLY A 489 -39.66 8.64 7.63
C GLY A 489 -38.82 9.85 7.27
N ARG A 490 -38.40 10.59 8.29
CA ARG A 490 -37.64 11.84 8.12
C ARG A 490 -36.24 11.59 7.54
N PHE A 491 -35.63 10.47 7.90
CA PHE A 491 -34.27 10.11 7.50
C PHE A 491 -34.23 9.17 6.27
N TRP A 492 -35.32 9.14 5.50
CA TRP A 492 -35.36 8.47 4.21
C TRP A 492 -34.80 9.40 3.11
N PRO A 493 -34.08 8.89 2.10
CA PRO A 493 -33.71 9.68 0.93
C PRO A 493 -34.96 10.13 0.18
N VAL A 494 -35.42 11.35 0.47
CA VAL A 494 -36.44 12.03 -0.32
C VAL A 494 -35.75 13.18 -1.01
N VAL A 495 -35.82 13.24 -2.35
CA VAL A 495 -35.46 14.47 -3.07
C VAL A 495 -36.37 15.55 -2.54
N ALA A 496 -35.83 16.46 -1.73
CA ALA A 496 -36.43 17.76 -1.62
C ALA A 496 -36.40 18.33 -3.05
N LYS A 497 -37.54 18.30 -3.74
CA LYS A 497 -37.72 19.10 -4.96
C LYS A 497 -37.65 20.55 -4.51
N THR A 498 -36.44 21.08 -4.38
CA THR A 498 -36.19 22.51 -4.21
C THR A 498 -36.51 23.24 -5.50
#